data_AF-A0AA37A7U1-F1
#
_entry.id   AF-A0AA37A7U1-F1
#
_cell.length_a   1.000
_cell.length_b   1.000
_cell.length_c   1.000
_cell.angle_alpha   90.00
_cell.angle_beta   90.00
_cell.angle_gamma   90.00
#
_symmetry.space_group_name_H-M   'P 1'
#
loop_
_entity.id
_entity.type
_entity.pdbx_description
1 polymer ?
#
loop_
_entity_poly.entity_id
_entity_poly.type
_entity_poly.pdbx_seq_one_letter_code
_entity_poly.pdbx_strand_id
1 'polypeptide(L)'
;MYKFSEKTPQPLDQCSDETLCQLVAGGSREAEEALVTRYNRLVRTCARPFFLVGGDSEDLTQEGMVGLLKAVREYDASKEASFRTFAEICIRNRLYSVLRAAARDKHMALNQSVPLDTPFFDANSYTSGTSDLTQRDPEAYLIDREHTAALLSGVRKQLSEFEAKILGYYLDGLSCREIAETVGKPPKSVDNAVQRIRRKVARQLLSGDLSGS
;
A
#
# COMPACT_ATOMS: atom_id res chain seq x y z
N MET A 1 -27.38 26.90 38.79
CA MET A 1 -25.93 27.19 38.68
C MET A 1 -25.32 26.09 37.83
N TYR A 2 -25.15 26.31 36.52
CA TYR A 2 -24.61 25.33 35.58
C TYR A 2 -23.10 25.17 35.83
N LYS A 3 -22.65 23.94 36.11
CA LYS A 3 -21.22 23.61 36.21
C LYS A 3 -20.64 23.55 34.79
N PHE A 4 -19.77 24.50 34.45
CA PHE A 4 -18.88 24.35 33.30
C PHE A 4 -17.90 23.22 33.61
N SER A 5 -18.07 22.08 32.93
CA SER A 5 -17.06 21.04 32.90
C SER A 5 -15.96 21.50 31.96
N GLU A 6 -14.90 22.08 32.52
CA GLU A 6 -13.65 22.30 31.80
C GLU A 6 -13.05 20.93 31.46
N LYS A 7 -13.28 20.47 30.22
CA LYS A 7 -12.50 19.39 29.63
C LYS A 7 -11.12 19.97 29.33
N THR A 8 -10.14 19.65 30.16
CA THR A 8 -8.72 19.86 29.86
C THR A 8 -8.42 19.25 28.48
N PRO A 9 -7.81 19.99 27.54
CA PRO A 9 -7.53 19.46 26.21
C PRO A 9 -6.56 18.27 26.35
N GLN A 10 -6.97 17.10 25.89
CA GLN A 10 -6.11 15.92 25.83
C GLN A 10 -4.94 16.21 24.86
N PRO A 11 -3.72 15.74 25.16
CA PRO A 11 -2.62 15.86 24.22
C PRO A 11 -2.96 15.13 22.92
N LEU A 12 -2.73 15.78 21.78
CA LEU A 12 -3.06 15.25 20.43
C LEU A 12 -2.44 13.86 20.19
N ASP A 13 -1.30 13.58 20.82
CA ASP A 13 -0.61 12.28 20.78
C ASP A 13 -1.41 11.11 21.38
N GLN A 14 -2.45 11.38 22.16
CA GLN A 14 -3.31 10.38 22.79
C GLN A 14 -4.69 10.27 22.12
N CYS A 15 -5.00 11.15 21.16
CA CYS A 15 -6.24 11.07 20.40
C CYS A 15 -6.21 9.86 19.45
N SER A 16 -7.40 9.28 19.20
CA SER A 16 -7.57 8.27 18.16
C SER A 16 -7.35 8.88 16.77
N ASP A 17 -6.98 8.06 15.80
CA ASP A 17 -6.74 8.52 14.44
C ASP A 17 -8.01 9.12 13.83
N GLU A 18 -9.19 8.57 14.14
CA GLU A 18 -10.49 9.08 13.68
C GLU A 18 -10.77 10.48 14.25
N THR A 19 -10.44 10.70 15.52
CA THR A 19 -10.62 12.00 16.18
C THR A 19 -9.69 13.04 15.55
N LEU A 20 -8.43 12.68 15.32
CA LEU A 20 -7.47 13.56 14.65
C LEU A 20 -7.92 13.89 13.22
N CYS A 21 -8.44 12.91 12.47
CA CYS A 21 -8.98 13.15 11.12
C CYS A 21 -10.18 14.11 11.13
N GLN A 22 -11.05 14.03 12.15
CA GLN A 22 -12.17 14.98 12.30
C GLN A 22 -11.67 16.40 12.60
N LEU A 23 -10.64 16.54 13.44
CA LEU A 23 -10.01 17.83 13.73
C LEU A 23 -9.33 18.42 12.47
N VAL A 24 -8.70 17.58 11.66
CA VAL A 24 -8.15 17.98 10.35
C VAL A 24 -9.24 18.45 9.39
N ALA A 25 -10.39 17.76 9.35
CA ALA A 25 -11.54 18.21 8.54
C ALA A 25 -12.08 19.58 9.03
N GLY A 26 -11.91 19.89 10.31
CA GLY A 26 -12.15 21.20 10.90
C GLY A 26 -11.05 22.24 10.68
N GLY A 27 -9.96 21.89 9.98
CA GLY A 27 -8.85 22.79 9.64
C GLY A 27 -7.71 22.84 10.66
N SER A 28 -7.65 21.95 11.66
CA SER A 28 -6.53 21.92 12.60
C SER A 28 -5.27 21.37 11.93
N ARG A 29 -4.28 22.25 11.79
CA ARG A 29 -2.96 21.91 11.26
C ARG A 29 -2.17 21.04 12.24
N GLU A 30 -2.34 21.28 13.55
CA GLU A 30 -1.67 20.52 14.60
C GLU A 30 -2.11 19.04 14.58
N ALA A 31 -3.38 18.76 14.28
CA ALA A 31 -3.89 17.41 14.10
C ALA A 31 -3.32 16.73 12.83
N GLU A 32 -3.13 17.48 11.74
CA GLU A 32 -2.49 16.98 10.51
C GLU A 32 -1.03 16.62 10.78
N GLU A 33 -0.28 17.49 11.47
CA GLU A 33 1.11 17.26 11.86
C GLU A 33 1.26 16.06 12.81
N ALA A 34 0.33 15.88 13.75
CA ALA A 34 0.30 14.71 14.64
C ALA A 34 0.09 13.39 13.87
N LEU A 35 -0.87 13.35 12.94
CA LEU A 35 -1.10 12.17 12.09
C LEU A 35 0.10 11.88 11.18
N VAL A 36 0.67 12.91 10.56
CA VAL A 36 1.86 12.77 9.70
C VAL A 36 3.04 12.19 10.48
N THR A 37 3.27 12.70 11.69
CA THR A 37 4.34 12.21 12.57
C THR A 37 4.11 10.76 12.98
N ARG A 38 2.89 10.42 13.42
CA ARG A 38 2.50 9.07 13.83
C ARG A 38 2.69 8.04 12.71
N TYR A 39 2.41 8.42 11.47
CA TYR A 39 2.46 7.54 10.31
C TYR A 39 3.75 7.62 9.47
N ASN A 40 4.73 8.43 9.87
CA ASN A 40 6.01 8.57 9.16
C ASN A 40 6.71 7.21 8.96
N ARG A 41 6.71 6.35 9.99
CA ARG A 41 7.32 5.02 9.92
C ARG A 41 6.59 4.10 8.92
N LEU A 42 5.28 4.24 8.77
CA LEU A 42 4.52 3.49 7.76
C LEU A 42 4.97 3.89 6.36
N VAL A 43 5.07 5.19 6.09
CA VAL A 43 5.56 5.73 4.80
C VAL A 43 6.93 5.13 4.46
N ARG A 44 7.89 5.22 5.39
CA ARG A 44 9.23 4.65 5.21
C ARG A 44 9.20 3.15 4.95
N THR A 45 8.36 2.40 5.67
CA THR A 45 8.21 0.95 5.49
C THR A 45 7.64 0.60 4.12
N CYS A 46 6.68 1.36 3.62
CA CYS A 46 6.11 1.17 2.30
C CYS A 46 7.07 1.58 1.17
N ALA A 47 7.89 2.60 1.37
CA ALA A 47 8.83 3.11 0.36
C ALA A 47 10.12 2.27 0.26
N ARG A 48 10.61 1.73 1.39
CA ARG A 48 11.90 1.00 1.49
C ARG A 48 12.13 -0.10 0.45
N PRO A 49 11.13 -0.90 0.01
CA PRO A 49 11.35 -1.95 -0.99
C PRO A 49 11.64 -1.44 -2.40
N PHE A 50 11.45 -0.14 -2.65
CA PHE A 50 11.50 0.46 -3.97
C PHE A 50 12.69 1.41 -4.10
N PHE A 51 13.16 1.58 -5.33
CA PHE A 51 14.21 2.52 -5.67
C PHE A 51 13.87 3.20 -6.99
N LEU A 52 14.09 4.52 -7.06
CA LEU A 52 14.02 5.24 -8.32
C LEU A 52 15.39 5.18 -8.97
N VAL A 53 15.48 4.59 -10.17
CA VAL A 53 16.72 4.55 -10.93
C VAL A 53 17.19 5.99 -11.17
N GLY A 54 18.33 6.38 -10.58
CA GLY A 54 18.88 7.73 -10.64
C GLY A 54 18.19 8.76 -9.74
N GLY A 55 17.38 8.33 -8.78
CA GLY A 55 16.82 9.16 -7.70
C GLY A 55 17.33 8.69 -6.33
N ASP A 56 17.07 9.48 -5.30
CA ASP A 56 17.37 9.12 -3.91
C ASP A 56 16.24 8.24 -3.35
N SER A 57 16.58 7.33 -2.45
CA SER A 57 15.64 6.65 -1.56
C SER A 57 14.73 7.62 -0.79
N GLU A 58 15.20 8.84 -0.54
CA GLU A 58 14.39 9.92 0.05
C GLU A 58 13.26 10.40 -0.86
N ASP A 59 13.43 10.37 -2.18
CA ASP A 59 12.42 10.84 -3.15
C ASP A 59 11.13 10.03 -3.04
N LEU A 60 11.26 8.70 -2.94
CA LEU A 60 10.11 7.81 -2.75
C LEU A 60 9.48 8.01 -1.37
N THR A 61 10.27 8.31 -0.35
CA THR A 61 9.71 8.61 0.98
C THR A 61 8.89 9.90 0.95
N GLN A 62 9.36 10.94 0.25
CA GLN A 62 8.61 12.18 0.04
C GLN A 62 7.32 11.92 -0.76
N GLU A 63 7.39 11.11 -1.81
CA GLU A 63 6.21 10.74 -2.59
C GLU A 63 5.21 9.92 -1.78
N GLY A 64 5.69 8.99 -0.95
CA GLY A 64 4.85 8.29 0.01
C GLY A 64 4.19 9.23 1.01
N MET A 65 4.87 10.31 1.43
CA MET A 65 4.31 11.35 2.30
C MET A 65 3.15 12.09 1.61
N VAL A 66 3.24 12.38 0.31
CA VAL A 66 2.12 12.94 -0.47
C VAL A 66 0.92 11.99 -0.45
N GLY A 67 1.15 10.68 -0.55
CA GLY A 67 0.11 9.66 -0.41
C GLY A 67 -0.56 9.66 0.98
N LEU A 68 0.23 9.84 2.05
CA LEU A 68 -0.28 9.96 3.42
C LEU A 68 -1.11 11.24 3.62
N LEU A 69 -0.63 12.39 3.14
CA LEU A 69 -1.37 13.67 3.24
C LEU A 69 -2.74 13.58 2.54
N LYS A 70 -2.79 12.90 1.40
CA LYS A 70 -4.06 12.61 0.72
C LYS A 70 -4.99 11.78 1.62
N ALA A 71 -4.46 10.74 2.27
CA ALA A 71 -5.25 9.91 3.17
C ALA A 71 -5.80 10.71 4.36
N VAL A 72 -4.96 11.56 4.97
CA VAL A 72 -5.35 12.43 6.10
C VAL A 72 -6.51 13.35 5.72
N ARG A 73 -6.52 13.88 4.48
CA ARG A 73 -7.55 14.81 3.99
C ARG A 73 -8.83 14.13 3.48
N GLU A 74 -8.72 12.92 2.94
CA GLU A 74 -9.84 12.22 2.27
C GLU A 74 -10.44 11.09 3.12
N TYR A 75 -9.92 10.82 4.31
CA TYR A 75 -10.44 9.76 5.16
C TYR A 75 -11.87 10.04 5.61
N ASP A 76 -12.67 8.99 5.58
CA ASP A 76 -14.08 9.02 5.93
C ASP A 76 -14.36 7.88 6.91
N ALA A 77 -14.58 8.25 8.17
CA ALA A 77 -14.83 7.32 9.27
C ALA A 77 -16.18 6.59 9.17
N SER A 78 -17.07 6.97 8.23
CA SER A 78 -18.30 6.22 7.97
C SER A 78 -18.06 4.91 7.21
N LYS A 79 -16.85 4.72 6.65
CA LYS A 79 -16.45 3.52 5.91
C LYS A 79 -15.85 2.47 6.87
N GLU A 80 -15.95 1.19 6.50
CA GLU A 80 -15.53 0.06 7.35
C GLU A 80 -14.00 -0.06 7.58
N ALA A 81 -13.18 0.69 6.84
CA ALA A 81 -11.73 0.56 6.92
C ALA A 81 -11.12 1.54 7.93
N SER A 82 -10.23 1.04 8.79
CA SER A 82 -9.45 1.91 9.69
C SER A 82 -8.60 2.93 8.92
N PHE A 83 -8.30 4.07 9.55
CA PHE A 83 -7.43 5.09 8.97
C PHE A 83 -6.08 4.50 8.54
N ARG A 84 -5.48 3.65 9.37
CA ARG A 84 -4.22 2.97 9.06
C ARG A 84 -4.27 2.22 7.73
N THR A 85 -5.32 1.42 7.54
CA THR A 85 -5.52 0.63 6.30
C THR A 85 -5.69 1.55 5.10
N PHE A 86 -6.48 2.61 5.25
CA PHE A 86 -6.70 3.58 4.16
C PHE A 86 -5.41 4.33 3.80
N ALA A 87 -4.66 4.81 4.80
CA ALA A 87 -3.38 5.48 4.63
C ALA A 87 -2.37 4.61 3.89
N GLU A 88 -2.25 3.33 4.29
CA GLU A 88 -1.35 2.39 3.64
C GLU A 88 -1.68 2.20 2.14
N ILE A 89 -2.97 2.13 1.79
CA ILE A 89 -3.42 2.03 0.40
C ILE A 89 -3.04 3.30 -0.38
N CYS A 90 -3.30 4.49 0.18
CA CYS A 90 -2.98 5.76 -0.48
C CYS A 90 -1.47 5.92 -0.69
N ILE A 91 -0.65 5.57 0.30
CA ILE A 91 0.81 5.59 0.22
C ILE A 91 1.29 4.68 -0.91
N ARG A 92 0.89 3.39 -0.90
CA ARG A 92 1.31 2.44 -1.94
C ARG A 92 0.88 2.86 -3.34
N ASN A 93 -0.35 3.34 -3.50
CA ASN A 93 -0.85 3.80 -4.79
C ASN A 93 -0.01 4.97 -5.33
N ARG A 94 0.41 5.90 -4.47
CA ARG A 94 1.28 7.01 -4.87
C ARG A 94 2.65 6.52 -5.29
N LEU A 95 3.27 5.63 -4.52
CA LEU A 95 4.56 5.02 -4.86
C LEU A 95 4.52 4.31 -6.21
N TYR A 96 3.50 3.47 -6.46
CA TYR A 96 3.33 2.77 -7.74
C TYR A 96 3.07 3.73 -8.91
N SER A 97 2.36 4.83 -8.68
CA SER A 97 2.15 5.86 -9.71
C SER A 97 3.47 6.50 -10.12
N VAL A 98 4.31 6.88 -9.15
CA VAL A 98 5.62 7.50 -9.38
C VAL A 98 6.58 6.53 -10.07
N LEU A 99 6.69 5.29 -9.59
CA LEU A 99 7.55 4.27 -10.19
C LEU A 99 7.19 4.02 -11.66
N ARG A 100 5.89 3.97 -11.99
CA ARG A 100 5.44 3.81 -13.38
C ARG A 100 5.67 5.05 -14.23
N ALA A 101 5.56 6.25 -13.66
CA ALA A 101 5.90 7.47 -14.38
C ALA A 101 7.40 7.46 -14.76
N ALA A 102 8.27 7.14 -13.79
CA ALA A 102 9.71 7.03 -14.01
C ALA A 102 10.08 5.95 -15.03
N ALA A 103 9.40 4.79 -15.00
CA ALA A 103 9.61 3.71 -15.96
C ALA A 103 9.15 4.10 -17.39
N ARG A 104 8.08 4.90 -17.51
CA ARG A 104 7.59 5.40 -18.80
C ARG A 104 8.50 6.47 -19.40
N ASP A 105 9.00 7.39 -18.59
CA ASP A 105 9.90 8.45 -19.06
C ASP A 105 11.27 7.93 -19.52
N LYS A 106 11.75 6.82 -18.93
CA LYS A 106 13.05 6.25 -19.29
C LYS A 106 13.00 5.21 -20.40
N HIS A 107 11.83 4.61 -20.72
CA HIS A 107 11.79 3.49 -21.67
C HIS A 107 10.54 3.44 -22.60
N MET A 108 10.60 4.20 -23.70
CA MET A 108 10.14 3.71 -25.02
C MET A 108 11.27 2.98 -25.80
N ALA A 109 12.54 3.03 -25.35
CA ALA A 109 13.69 2.56 -26.16
C ALA A 109 14.78 1.71 -25.47
N LEU A 110 14.79 1.45 -24.16
CA LEU A 110 16.00 0.89 -23.50
C LEU A 110 15.74 -0.18 -22.41
N ASN A 111 14.85 -1.14 -22.66
CA ASN A 111 14.80 -2.35 -21.81
C ASN A 111 15.88 -3.34 -22.27
N GLN A 112 17.03 -3.35 -21.60
CA GLN A 112 17.88 -4.53 -21.30
C GLN A 112 19.23 -4.08 -20.72
N SER A 113 19.31 -3.90 -19.40
CA SER A 113 20.60 -4.04 -18.70
C SER A 113 20.34 -4.51 -17.27
N VAL A 114 20.64 -5.78 -17.02
CA VAL A 114 20.74 -6.35 -15.67
C VAL A 114 22.08 -5.89 -15.09
N PRO A 115 22.13 -5.33 -13.87
CA PRO A 115 23.40 -5.07 -13.20
C PRO A 115 24.14 -6.39 -12.93
N LEU A 116 25.21 -6.65 -13.67
CA LEU A 116 26.23 -7.65 -13.35
C LEU A 116 27.23 -6.97 -12.41
N ASP A 117 26.91 -6.95 -11.11
CA ASP A 117 27.91 -6.90 -10.03
C ASP A 117 27.17 -6.86 -8.69
N THR A 118 26.98 -8.05 -8.11
CA THR A 118 26.76 -8.17 -6.66
C THR A 118 28.14 -8.40 -6.06
N PRO A 119 28.81 -7.38 -5.50
CA PRO A 119 30.01 -7.64 -4.72
C PRO A 119 29.61 -8.43 -3.46
N PHE A 120 30.17 -9.63 -3.40
CA PHE A 120 30.29 -10.50 -2.25
C PHE A 120 30.57 -9.67 -0.99
N PHE A 121 29.64 -9.63 -0.02
CA PHE A 121 29.86 -8.87 1.21
C PHE A 121 30.74 -9.67 2.16
N ASP A 122 31.94 -9.12 2.36
CA ASP A 122 32.93 -9.54 3.34
C ASP A 122 32.46 -9.22 4.77
N ALA A 123 33.00 -9.98 5.71
CA ALA A 123 32.59 -10.08 7.11
C ALA A 123 32.97 -8.87 7.98
N ASN A 124 32.19 -8.67 9.06
CA ASN A 124 32.41 -7.85 10.28
C ASN A 124 32.31 -6.31 10.09
N SER A 125 31.70 -5.49 10.96
CA SER A 125 31.35 -5.67 12.38
C SER A 125 30.43 -4.55 12.94
N TYR A 126 29.60 -4.92 13.93
CA TYR A 126 28.96 -4.10 14.98
C TYR A 126 27.75 -3.17 14.68
N THR A 127 26.58 -3.78 14.46
CA THR A 127 25.38 -3.44 15.26
C THR A 127 24.64 -4.73 15.61
N SER A 128 24.91 -5.26 16.80
CA SER A 128 24.13 -6.34 17.40
C SER A 128 22.69 -5.88 17.57
N GLY A 129 21.72 -6.59 16.99
CA GLY A 129 20.31 -6.39 17.37
C GLY A 129 19.22 -6.58 16.32
N THR A 130 19.45 -7.16 15.14
CA THR A 130 18.36 -7.80 14.36
C THR A 130 18.91 -9.00 13.61
N SER A 131 18.97 -10.13 14.33
CA SER A 131 19.03 -11.46 13.72
C SER A 131 17.85 -11.65 12.76
N ASP A 132 18.11 -12.36 11.66
CA ASP A 132 17.13 -13.09 10.84
C ASP A 132 16.66 -12.44 9.51
N LEU A 133 17.59 -12.16 8.59
CA LEU A 133 17.24 -11.85 7.18
C LEU A 133 17.93 -12.72 6.13
N THR A 134 18.72 -13.74 6.50
CA THR A 134 19.51 -14.51 5.51
C THR A 134 19.47 -16.03 5.66
N GLN A 135 18.55 -16.60 6.43
CA GLN A 135 18.27 -18.05 6.39
C GLN A 135 16.77 -18.31 6.29
N ARG A 136 16.16 -17.92 5.17
CA ARG A 136 14.88 -18.49 4.76
C ARG A 136 15.20 -19.67 3.86
N ASP A 137 14.85 -20.87 4.32
CA ASP A 137 15.09 -22.15 3.67
C ASP A 137 14.65 -22.11 2.18
N PRO A 138 15.50 -22.46 1.21
CA PRO A 138 15.13 -22.50 -0.21
C PRO A 138 13.88 -23.37 -0.49
N GLU A 139 13.62 -24.38 0.33
CA GLU A 139 12.39 -25.18 0.26
C GLU A 139 11.14 -24.33 0.60
N ALA A 140 11.22 -23.51 1.63
CA ALA A 140 10.12 -22.63 2.05
C ALA A 140 9.80 -21.57 0.99
N TYR A 141 10.80 -21.06 0.26
CA TYR A 141 10.58 -20.15 -0.86
C TYR A 141 9.92 -20.83 -2.06
N LEU A 142 10.29 -22.09 -2.36
CA LEU A 142 9.66 -22.88 -3.42
C LEU A 142 8.20 -23.20 -3.09
N ILE A 143 7.92 -23.58 -1.85
CA ILE A 143 6.56 -23.83 -1.35
C ILE A 143 5.72 -22.54 -1.43
N ASP A 144 6.26 -21.39 -0.99
CA ASP A 144 5.55 -20.11 -1.05
C ASP A 144 5.26 -19.70 -2.51
N ARG A 145 6.21 -19.93 -3.43
CA ARG A 145 6.02 -19.66 -4.86
C ARG A 145 4.96 -20.56 -5.50
N GLU A 146 4.92 -21.84 -5.16
CA GLU A 146 3.93 -22.77 -5.69
C GLU A 146 2.52 -22.49 -5.13
N HIS A 147 2.44 -22.22 -3.83
CA HIS A 147 1.21 -21.84 -3.16
C HIS A 147 0.62 -20.53 -3.69
N THR A 148 1.46 -19.50 -3.85
CA THR A 148 1.04 -18.21 -4.44
C THR A 148 0.61 -18.35 -5.89
N ALA A 149 1.31 -19.17 -6.70
CA ALA A 149 0.91 -19.45 -8.08
C ALA A 149 -0.43 -20.21 -8.16
N ALA A 150 -0.63 -21.21 -7.31
CA ALA A 150 -1.86 -21.98 -7.22
C ALA A 150 -3.06 -21.09 -6.82
N LEU A 151 -2.89 -20.25 -5.80
CA LEU A 151 -3.86 -19.25 -5.36
C LEU A 151 -4.21 -18.27 -6.48
N LEU A 152 -3.21 -17.70 -7.15
CA LEU A 152 -3.42 -16.78 -8.27
C LEU A 152 -4.17 -17.44 -9.42
N SER A 153 -3.89 -18.72 -9.72
CA SER A 153 -4.63 -19.47 -10.75
C SER A 153 -6.08 -19.73 -10.34
N GLY A 154 -6.32 -20.07 -9.08
CA GLY A 154 -7.65 -20.34 -8.53
C GLY A 154 -8.53 -19.09 -8.51
N VAL A 155 -7.95 -17.95 -8.13
CA VAL A 155 -8.61 -16.64 -8.22
C VAL A 155 -8.95 -16.33 -9.67
N ARG A 156 -7.96 -16.39 -10.59
CA ARG A 156 -8.18 -16.08 -12.01
C ARG A 156 -9.29 -16.90 -12.66
N LYS A 157 -9.45 -18.19 -12.30
CA LYS A 157 -10.53 -19.05 -12.79
C LYS A 157 -11.93 -18.63 -12.35
N GLN A 158 -12.06 -17.91 -11.24
CA GLN A 158 -13.35 -17.46 -10.72
C GLN A 158 -13.73 -16.04 -11.17
N LEU A 159 -12.80 -15.29 -11.74
CA LEU A 159 -13.06 -13.94 -12.24
C LEU A 159 -13.75 -14.01 -13.61
N SER A 160 -14.68 -13.08 -13.85
CA SER A 160 -15.14 -12.85 -15.22
C SER A 160 -14.03 -12.22 -16.05
N GLU A 161 -14.12 -12.25 -17.39
CA GLU A 161 -13.15 -11.59 -18.27
C GLU A 161 -12.97 -10.10 -17.92
N PHE A 162 -14.07 -9.43 -17.58
CA PHE A 162 -14.06 -8.03 -17.17
C PHE A 162 -13.35 -7.83 -15.83
N GLU A 163 -13.57 -8.71 -14.86
CA GLU A 163 -12.92 -8.67 -13.56
C GLU A 163 -11.43 -9.03 -13.66
N ALA A 164 -11.06 -10.00 -14.50
CA ALA A 164 -9.66 -10.36 -14.74
C ALA A 164 -8.91 -9.18 -15.39
N LYS A 165 -9.55 -8.50 -16.36
CA LYS A 165 -9.02 -7.29 -16.99
C LYS A 165 -8.85 -6.14 -15.98
N ILE A 166 -9.85 -5.91 -15.12
CA ILE A 166 -9.76 -4.89 -14.07
C ILE A 166 -8.71 -5.25 -13.02
N LEU A 167 -8.63 -6.51 -12.60
CA LEU A 167 -7.62 -6.97 -11.66
C LEU A 167 -6.22 -6.78 -12.25
N GLY A 168 -6.03 -7.04 -13.54
CA GLY A 168 -4.77 -6.76 -14.25
C GLY A 168 -4.37 -5.29 -14.08
N TYR A 169 -5.22 -4.36 -14.51
CA TYR A 169 -4.91 -2.92 -14.37
C TYR A 169 -4.77 -2.46 -12.91
N TYR A 170 -5.52 -3.07 -11.99
CA TYR A 170 -5.44 -2.76 -10.56
C TYR A 170 -4.11 -3.24 -9.96
N LEU A 171 -3.63 -4.43 -10.34
CA LEU A 171 -2.32 -4.94 -9.95
C LEU A 171 -1.19 -4.17 -10.63
N ASP A 172 -1.43 -3.67 -11.84
CA ASP A 172 -0.56 -2.70 -12.50
C ASP A 172 -0.58 -1.35 -11.78
N GLY A 173 -1.45 -1.14 -10.78
CA GLY A 173 -1.51 0.02 -9.89
C GLY A 173 -2.42 1.15 -10.37
N LEU A 174 -3.20 0.99 -11.44
CA LEU A 174 -4.10 2.03 -11.92
C LEU A 174 -5.23 2.27 -10.90
N SER A 175 -5.59 3.53 -10.68
CA SER A 175 -6.75 3.89 -9.85
C SER A 175 -8.06 3.52 -10.57
N CYS A 176 -9.15 3.34 -9.81
CA CYS A 176 -10.45 3.01 -10.40
C CYS A 176 -10.90 4.00 -11.49
N ARG A 177 -10.49 5.28 -11.41
CA ARG A 177 -10.77 6.29 -12.44
C ARG A 177 -9.92 6.06 -13.70
N GLU A 178 -8.62 5.85 -13.55
CA GLU A 178 -7.72 5.56 -14.69
C GLU A 178 -8.10 4.25 -15.38
N ILE A 179 -8.51 3.22 -14.61
CA ILE A 179 -9.04 1.97 -15.16
C ILE A 179 -10.34 2.24 -15.94
N ALA A 180 -11.24 3.08 -15.40
CA ALA A 180 -12.49 3.42 -16.06
C ALA A 180 -12.25 4.08 -17.43
N GLU A 181 -11.29 5.01 -17.50
CA GLU A 181 -10.84 5.65 -18.73
C GLU A 181 -10.20 4.63 -19.68
N THR A 182 -9.30 3.78 -19.19
CA THR A 182 -8.58 2.78 -19.98
C THR A 182 -9.52 1.72 -20.58
N VAL A 183 -10.57 1.34 -19.86
CA VAL A 183 -11.52 0.30 -20.28
C VAL A 183 -12.75 0.90 -20.98
N GLY A 184 -12.88 2.23 -21.02
CA GLY A 184 -14.04 2.92 -21.61
C GLY A 184 -15.35 2.61 -20.88
N LYS A 185 -15.30 2.42 -19.56
CA LYS A 185 -16.45 2.06 -18.71
C LYS A 185 -16.62 3.09 -17.60
N PRO A 186 -17.84 3.27 -17.06
CA PRO A 186 -18.05 4.23 -15.98
C PRO A 186 -17.30 3.82 -14.69
N PRO A 187 -16.77 4.78 -13.90
CA PRO A 187 -16.03 4.49 -12.66
C PRO A 187 -16.78 3.59 -11.66
N LYS A 188 -18.11 3.73 -11.60
CA LYS A 188 -18.97 2.86 -10.78
C LYS A 188 -18.92 1.38 -11.19
N SER A 189 -18.79 1.10 -12.49
CA SER A 189 -18.69 -0.27 -13.00
C SER A 189 -17.36 -0.91 -12.61
N VAL A 190 -16.28 -0.11 -12.64
CA VAL A 190 -14.96 -0.54 -12.20
C VAL A 190 -14.93 -0.81 -10.70
N ASP A 191 -15.46 0.10 -9.89
CA ASP A 191 -15.55 -0.08 -8.44
C ASP A 191 -16.32 -1.35 -8.06
N ASN A 192 -17.48 -1.57 -8.68
CA ASN A 192 -18.27 -2.79 -8.49
C ASN A 192 -17.48 -4.05 -8.85
N ALA A 193 -16.65 -4.01 -9.90
CA ALA A 193 -15.80 -5.13 -10.25
C ALA A 193 -14.70 -5.36 -9.21
N VAL A 194 -14.04 -4.31 -8.72
CA VAL A 194 -13.04 -4.38 -7.64
C VAL A 194 -13.65 -5.01 -6.38
N GLN A 195 -14.86 -4.60 -5.99
CA GLN A 195 -15.56 -5.20 -4.85
C GLN A 195 -15.86 -6.70 -5.06
N ARG A 196 -16.30 -7.10 -6.26
CA ARG A 196 -16.54 -8.52 -6.58
C ARG A 196 -15.25 -9.33 -6.58
N ILE A 197 -14.15 -8.78 -7.11
CA ILE A 197 -12.82 -9.39 -7.07
C ILE A 197 -12.39 -9.63 -5.62
N ARG A 198 -12.49 -8.61 -4.75
CA ARG A 198 -12.16 -8.74 -3.32
C ARG A 198 -12.96 -9.86 -2.64
N ARG A 199 -14.27 -9.96 -2.90
CA ARG A 199 -15.11 -11.04 -2.35
C ARG A 199 -14.69 -12.43 -2.85
N LYS A 200 -14.34 -12.56 -4.13
CA LYS A 200 -13.88 -13.84 -4.72
C LYS A 200 -12.52 -14.25 -4.18
N VAL A 201 -11.60 -13.31 -4.03
CA VAL A 201 -10.29 -13.55 -3.40
C VAL A 201 -10.45 -13.96 -1.93
N ALA A 202 -11.28 -13.25 -1.16
CA ALA A 202 -11.53 -13.59 0.24
C ALA A 202 -12.11 -15.01 0.39
N ARG A 203 -13.02 -15.41 -0.51
CA ARG A 203 -13.58 -16.77 -0.52
C ARG A 203 -12.51 -17.83 -0.80
N GLN A 204 -11.58 -17.56 -1.72
CA GLN A 204 -10.49 -18.49 -2.05
C GLN A 204 -9.51 -18.69 -0.89
N LEU A 205 -9.19 -17.60 -0.17
CA LEU A 205 -8.35 -17.67 1.02
C LEU A 205 -9.02 -18.48 2.14
N LEU A 206 -10.31 -18.24 2.38
CA LEU A 206 -11.09 -19.00 3.39
C LEU A 206 -11.31 -20.48 3.01
N SER A 207 -11.34 -20.82 1.72
CA SER A 207 -11.44 -22.21 1.26
C SER A 207 -10.10 -22.96 1.25
N GLY A 208 -8.97 -22.26 1.25
CA GLY A 208 -7.63 -22.86 1.28
C GLY A 208 -7.22 -23.36 2.67
N ASP A 209 -7.68 -22.70 3.73
CA ASP A 209 -7.31 -23.00 5.13
C ASP A 209 -7.96 -24.28 5.71
N LEU A 210 -8.90 -24.91 5.00
CA LEU A 210 -9.58 -26.15 5.44
C LEU A 210 -9.02 -27.44 4.82
N SER A 211 -7.95 -27.34 4.02
CA SER A 211 -7.34 -28.48 3.32
C SER A 211 -5.97 -28.90 3.86
N GLY A 212 -5.60 -28.46 5.06
CA GLY A 212 -4.38 -28.88 5.76
C GLY A 212 -4.66 -29.13 7.24
N SER A 213 -5.21 -30.30 7.56
CA SER A 213 -5.19 -30.89 8.91
C SER A 213 -4.85 -32.37 8.79
#